data_AF-A0A1Y2D511-F1
#
_entry.id   AF-A0A1Y2D511-F1
#
_cell.length_a   1.000
_cell.length_b   1.000
_cell.length_c   1.000
_cell.angle_alpha   90.00
_cell.angle_beta   90.00
_cell.angle_gamma   90.00
#
_symmetry.space_group_name_H-M   'P 1'
#
loop_
_entity.id
_entity.type
_entity.pdbx_description
1 polymer ?
#
loop_
_entity_poly.entity_id
_entity_poly.type
_entity_poly.pdbx_seq_one_letter_code
_entity_poly.pdbx_strand_id
1 'polypeptide(L)'
;MKYLYIATFFALLLSFVSAKGIYCTRHIIIKHGDRCRQIYGYGEKKQYYVRFKDLMIMNPTLDCDNLSSGTKVCVEAQWDKNPFDVYTIKKGDTCKSIAKSLKTTISVLENTNLDLLVCNIVNKQVGVEIDYRKDGDYTPIFKKSNLVSIDGN
;
A
#
# COMPACT_ATOMS: atom_id res chain seq x y z
N MET A 1 -13.91 -2.91 59.75
CA MET A 1 -13.87 -1.88 58.69
C MET A 1 -12.72 -2.19 57.73
N LYS A 2 -13.02 -2.04 56.44
CA LYS A 2 -12.12 -1.90 55.28
C LYS A 2 -11.55 -3.18 54.68
N TYR A 3 -12.02 -3.39 53.46
CA TYR A 3 -11.78 -4.47 52.53
C TYR A 3 -10.34 -4.53 52.02
N LEU A 4 -9.93 -5.75 51.68
CA LEU A 4 -8.81 -6.13 50.81
C LEU A 4 -8.65 -5.17 49.62
N TYR A 5 -7.41 -4.78 49.34
CA TYR A 5 -6.96 -4.42 47.98
C TYR A 5 -5.61 -5.06 47.71
N ILE A 6 -5.63 -6.30 47.23
CA ILE A 6 -4.48 -6.88 46.53
C ILE A 6 -4.53 -6.28 45.12
N ALA A 7 -3.74 -5.23 44.89
CA ALA A 7 -3.55 -4.67 43.57
C ALA A 7 -2.73 -5.66 42.74
N THR A 8 -3.41 -6.56 42.02
CA THR A 8 -2.78 -7.37 40.98
C THR A 8 -2.38 -6.43 39.84
N PHE A 9 -1.11 -6.05 39.83
CA PHE A 9 -0.50 -5.26 38.77
C PHE A 9 -0.42 -6.14 37.52
N PHE A 10 -1.50 -6.20 36.72
CA PHE A 10 -1.47 -6.77 35.39
C PHE A 10 -0.56 -5.86 34.53
N ALA A 11 0.73 -6.19 34.49
CA ALA A 11 1.64 -5.64 33.51
C ALA A 11 1.20 -6.14 32.14
N LEU A 12 0.32 -5.37 31.48
CA LEU A 12 -0.02 -5.54 30.07
C LEU A 12 1.27 -5.24 29.29
N LEU A 13 2.07 -6.28 29.06
CA LEU A 13 3.13 -6.30 28.06
C LEU A 13 2.46 -6.03 26.72
N LEU A 14 2.30 -4.75 26.37
CA LEU A 14 2.04 -4.32 25.00
C LEU A 14 3.28 -4.70 24.22
N SER A 15 3.30 -5.93 23.71
CA SER A 15 4.22 -6.32 22.66
C SER A 15 3.99 -5.32 21.52
N PHE A 16 4.99 -4.47 21.27
CA PHE A 16 5.02 -3.66 20.07
C PHE A 16 5.15 -4.62 18.88
N VAL A 17 4.03 -5.18 18.42
CA VAL A 17 3.97 -5.91 17.17
C VAL A 17 4.19 -4.86 16.08
N SER A 18 5.42 -4.76 15.58
CA SER A 18 5.69 -3.98 14.38
C SER A 18 4.89 -4.61 13.24
N ALA A 19 3.82 -3.94 12.82
CA ALA A 19 3.03 -4.38 11.67
C ALA A 19 3.94 -4.46 10.45
N LYS A 20 3.85 -5.55 9.68
CA LYS A 20 4.41 -5.55 8.32
C LYS A 20 3.61 -4.52 7.52
N GLY A 21 4.30 -3.72 6.69
CA GLY A 21 3.59 -2.71 5.90
C GLY A 21 4.51 -1.71 5.22
N ILE A 22 3.88 -0.86 4.41
CA ILE A 22 4.55 0.21 3.67
C ILE A 22 4.55 1.46 4.57
N TYR A 23 5.71 1.80 5.13
CA TYR A 23 5.84 2.92 6.05
C TYR A 23 6.07 4.21 5.27
N CYS A 24 5.02 5.01 5.17
CA CYS A 24 5.07 6.25 4.44
C CYS A 24 5.90 7.31 5.19
N THR A 25 6.83 7.95 4.49
CA THR A 25 7.69 9.02 5.01
C THR A 25 7.31 10.39 4.46
N ARG A 26 6.73 10.46 3.25
CA ARG A 26 6.08 11.66 2.71
C ARG A 26 4.77 11.32 2.03
N HIS A 27 3.75 12.15 2.26
CA HIS A 27 2.44 12.00 1.64
C HIS A 27 1.90 13.33 1.12
N ILE A 28 1.04 13.25 0.11
CA ILE A 28 0.19 14.35 -0.33
C ILE A 28 -1.24 14.10 0.14
N ILE A 29 -2.08 15.13 0.08
CA ILE A 29 -3.53 15.02 0.22
C ILE A 29 -4.14 15.50 -1.09
N ILE A 30 -4.92 14.63 -1.74
CA ILE A 30 -5.62 14.96 -2.98
C ILE A 30 -6.58 16.13 -2.75
N LYS A 31 -6.49 17.14 -3.60
CA LYS A 31 -7.39 18.29 -3.68
C LYS A 31 -8.28 18.18 -4.91
N HIS A 32 -9.39 18.92 -4.90
CA HIS A 32 -10.25 19.04 -6.07
C HIS A 32 -9.45 19.58 -7.28
N GLY A 33 -9.50 18.85 -8.40
CA GLY A 33 -8.82 19.22 -9.64
C GLY A 33 -7.45 18.58 -9.84
N ASP A 34 -6.89 17.92 -8.81
CA ASP A 34 -5.66 17.14 -8.93
C ASP A 34 -5.85 15.99 -9.93
N ARG A 35 -4.80 15.70 -10.69
CA ARG A 35 -4.76 14.61 -11.67
C ARG A 35 -3.66 13.62 -11.31
N CYS A 36 -3.90 12.33 -11.54
CA CYS A 36 -2.91 11.30 -11.16
C CYS A 36 -1.53 11.54 -11.79
N ARG A 37 -1.50 12.05 -13.03
CA ARG A 37 -0.28 12.42 -13.77
C ARG A 37 0.55 13.52 -13.11
N GLN A 38 -0.05 14.35 -12.27
CA GLN A 38 0.68 15.37 -11.52
C GLN A 38 1.36 14.78 -10.28
N ILE A 39 0.98 13.60 -9.81
CA ILE A 39 1.53 13.02 -8.58
C ILE A 39 2.95 12.50 -8.84
N TYR A 40 3.14 11.70 -9.89
CA TYR A 40 4.43 11.06 -10.20
C TYR A 40 5.35 11.91 -11.09
N GLY A 41 6.59 11.45 -11.25
CA GLY A 41 7.63 12.13 -12.02
C GLY A 41 8.30 13.26 -11.25
N TYR A 42 9.30 13.86 -11.91
CA TYR A 42 10.02 15.01 -11.40
C TYR A 42 9.27 16.31 -11.67
N GLY A 43 9.43 17.29 -10.79
CA GLY A 43 9.05 18.68 -11.04
C GLY A 43 9.92 19.58 -10.17
N GLU A 44 10.39 20.71 -10.71
CA GLU A 44 11.34 21.60 -10.03
C GLU A 44 10.84 22.09 -8.66
N LYS A 45 9.52 22.22 -8.51
CA LYS A 45 8.86 22.65 -7.27
C LYS A 45 8.47 21.48 -6.37
N LYS A 46 8.48 20.24 -6.86
CA LYS A 46 8.10 19.09 -6.05
C LYS A 46 9.18 18.82 -5.01
N GLN A 47 8.72 18.54 -3.80
CA GLN A 47 9.60 18.12 -2.71
C GLN A 47 9.97 16.64 -2.81
N TYR A 48 9.48 15.91 -3.83
CA TYR A 48 9.66 14.47 -3.96
C TYR A 48 9.76 14.06 -5.43
N TYR A 49 10.30 12.86 -5.65
CA TYR A 49 10.27 12.17 -6.93
C TYR A 49 9.75 10.75 -6.69
N VAL A 50 8.79 10.33 -7.50
CA VAL A 50 8.24 8.97 -7.45
C VAL A 50 7.93 8.52 -8.87
N ARG A 51 8.34 7.30 -9.24
CA ARG A 51 7.94 6.72 -10.53
C ARG A 51 6.48 6.29 -10.44
N PHE A 52 5.76 6.29 -11.57
CA PHE A 52 4.37 5.83 -11.60
C PHE A 52 4.21 4.43 -10.97
N LYS A 53 5.12 3.50 -11.30
CA LYS A 53 5.08 2.16 -10.72
C LYS A 53 5.23 2.13 -9.20
N ASP A 54 6.17 2.92 -8.66
CA ASP A 54 6.41 2.96 -7.22
C ASP A 54 5.21 3.61 -6.52
N LEU A 55 4.60 4.62 -7.14
CA LEU A 55 3.38 5.27 -6.63
C LEU A 55 2.25 4.24 -6.47
N MET A 56 2.01 3.41 -7.49
CA MET A 56 0.92 2.44 -7.45
C MET A 56 1.23 1.26 -6.52
N ILE A 57 2.48 0.78 -6.48
CA ILE A 57 2.89 -0.26 -5.52
C ILE A 57 2.78 0.25 -4.08
N MET A 58 3.15 1.50 -3.82
CA MET A 58 3.00 2.12 -2.51
C MET A 58 1.53 2.42 -2.18
N ASN A 59 0.65 2.60 -3.16
CA ASN A 59 -0.76 2.90 -2.92
C ASN A 59 -1.67 1.99 -3.76
N PRO A 60 -1.71 0.68 -3.53
CA PRO A 60 -2.38 -0.24 -4.44
C PRO A 60 -3.90 -0.02 -4.57
N THR A 61 -4.51 0.63 -3.59
CA THR A 61 -5.93 1.01 -3.59
C THR A 61 -6.22 2.34 -4.29
N LEU A 62 -5.20 3.09 -4.73
CA LEU A 62 -5.38 4.34 -5.45
C LEU A 62 -6.02 4.09 -6.82
N ASP A 63 -7.13 4.76 -7.09
CA ASP A 63 -7.78 4.80 -8.40
C ASP A 63 -7.41 6.11 -9.10
N CYS A 64 -6.49 6.03 -10.07
CA CYS A 64 -6.05 7.19 -10.85
C CYS A 64 -7.15 7.82 -11.72
N ASP A 65 -8.21 7.06 -12.04
CA ASP A 65 -9.32 7.55 -12.86
C ASP A 65 -10.38 8.27 -12.01
N ASN A 66 -10.45 7.93 -10.71
CA ASN A 66 -11.42 8.49 -9.76
C ASN A 66 -10.77 8.99 -8.46
N LEU A 67 -9.88 9.99 -8.60
CA LEU A 67 -9.23 10.60 -7.44
C LEU A 67 -10.25 11.29 -6.52
N SER A 68 -10.29 10.86 -5.26
CA SER A 68 -11.17 11.41 -4.23
C SER A 68 -10.45 12.47 -3.38
N SER A 69 -11.02 13.68 -3.30
CA SER A 69 -10.49 14.76 -2.47
C SER A 69 -10.38 14.32 -1.00
N GLY A 70 -9.31 14.73 -0.32
CA GLY A 70 -8.99 14.33 1.05
C GLY A 70 -8.22 13.01 1.18
N THR A 71 -8.06 12.25 0.10
CA THR A 71 -7.29 10.99 0.11
C THR A 71 -5.81 11.28 0.36
N LYS A 72 -5.22 10.59 1.35
CA LYS A 72 -3.77 10.59 1.54
C LYS A 72 -3.11 9.63 0.55
N VAL A 73 -2.09 10.11 -0.15
CA VAL A 73 -1.31 9.30 -1.09
C VAL A 73 0.15 9.34 -0.69
N CYS A 74 0.74 8.17 -0.48
CA CYS A 74 2.14 8.03 -0.14
C CYS A 74 3.01 8.27 -1.38
N VAL A 75 3.99 9.16 -1.27
CA VAL A 75 4.88 9.53 -2.37
C VAL A 75 6.35 9.22 -2.08
N GLU A 76 6.66 8.86 -0.84
CA GLU A 76 7.96 8.36 -0.42
C GLU A 76 7.76 7.41 0.76
N ALA A 77 8.33 6.21 0.71
CA ALA A 77 8.20 5.21 1.77
C ALA A 77 9.55 4.58 2.13
N GLN A 78 9.65 4.12 3.37
CA GLN A 78 10.67 3.20 3.82
C GLN A 78 10.12 1.79 3.85
N TRP A 79 10.91 0.86 3.34
CA TRP A 79 10.59 -0.55 3.25
C TRP A 79 11.29 -1.29 4.41
N ASP A 80 10.71 -1.22 5.61
CA ASP A 80 11.19 -2.05 6.73
C ASP A 80 10.44 -3.37 6.72
N LYS A 81 11.19 -4.47 6.50
CA LYS A 81 10.70 -5.84 6.28
C LYS A 81 9.85 -5.91 5.00
N ASN A 82 10.12 -6.88 4.12
CA ASN A 82 9.29 -7.09 2.93
C ASN A 82 7.81 -7.19 3.36
N PRO A 83 6.93 -6.24 2.98
CA PRO A 83 5.55 -6.21 3.46
C PRO A 83 4.67 -7.25 2.76
N PHE A 84 5.22 -7.92 1.74
CA PHE A 84 4.50 -8.85 0.89
C PHE A 84 4.81 -10.31 1.23
N ASP A 85 3.80 -11.14 0.96
CA ASP A 85 3.92 -12.57 0.75
C ASP A 85 3.91 -12.83 -0.76
N VAL A 86 4.34 -14.03 -1.17
CA VAL A 86 4.48 -14.39 -2.59
C VAL A 86 3.44 -15.43 -2.99
N TYR A 87 2.83 -15.24 -4.15
CA TYR A 87 1.99 -16.21 -4.82
C TYR A 87 2.61 -16.60 -6.16
N THR A 88 2.82 -17.88 -6.40
CA THR A 88 3.26 -18.39 -7.72
C THR A 88 2.05 -18.69 -8.58
N ILE A 89 1.95 -18.06 -9.75
CA ILE A 89 0.85 -18.27 -10.71
C ILE A 89 0.83 -19.73 -11.19
N LYS A 90 -0.36 -20.34 -11.17
CA LYS A 90 -0.60 -21.75 -11.50
C LYS A 90 -1.37 -21.89 -12.80
N LYS A 91 -1.26 -23.08 -13.41
CA LYS A 91 -2.05 -23.42 -14.59
C LYS A 91 -3.54 -23.35 -14.27
N GLY A 92 -4.30 -22.60 -15.07
CA GLY A 92 -5.74 -22.39 -14.90
C GLY A 92 -6.12 -21.16 -14.08
N ASP A 93 -5.14 -20.43 -13.55
CA ASP A 93 -5.41 -19.17 -12.87
C ASP A 93 -5.94 -18.09 -13.81
N THR A 94 -6.79 -17.24 -13.24
CA THR A 94 -7.21 -15.95 -13.77
C THR A 94 -6.96 -14.89 -12.70
N CYS A 95 -6.79 -13.62 -13.06
CA CYS A 95 -6.70 -12.59 -12.03
C CYS A 95 -7.91 -12.57 -11.09
N LYS A 96 -9.11 -12.90 -11.58
CA LYS A 96 -10.31 -13.01 -10.76
C LYS A 96 -10.19 -14.11 -9.70
N SER A 97 -9.69 -15.30 -10.07
CA SER A 97 -9.51 -16.42 -9.13
C SER A 97 -8.39 -16.15 -8.13
N ILE A 98 -7.28 -15.57 -8.60
CA ILE A 98 -6.15 -15.16 -7.74
C ILE A 98 -6.61 -14.10 -6.74
N ALA A 99 -7.17 -12.97 -7.21
CA ALA A 99 -7.60 -11.88 -6.35
C ALA A 99 -8.60 -12.36 -5.28
N LYS A 100 -9.57 -13.19 -5.67
CA LYS A 100 -10.52 -13.82 -4.74
C LYS A 100 -9.81 -14.69 -3.69
N SER A 101 -8.86 -15.54 -4.11
CA SER A 101 -8.10 -16.40 -3.20
C SER A 101 -7.25 -15.60 -2.22
N LEU A 102 -6.66 -14.50 -2.68
CA LEU A 102 -5.79 -13.62 -1.90
C LEU A 102 -6.56 -12.52 -1.16
N LYS A 103 -7.91 -12.57 -1.18
CA LYS A 103 -8.81 -11.61 -0.51
C LYS A 103 -8.51 -10.15 -0.88
N THR A 104 -8.25 -9.92 -2.16
CA THR A 104 -7.98 -8.59 -2.73
C THR A 104 -8.85 -8.35 -3.96
N THR A 105 -8.74 -7.18 -4.59
CA THR A 105 -9.38 -6.87 -5.86
C THR A 105 -8.42 -7.07 -7.03
N ILE A 106 -8.94 -7.16 -8.25
CA ILE A 106 -8.09 -7.25 -9.45
C ILE A 106 -7.21 -6.00 -9.58
N SER A 107 -7.76 -4.80 -9.39
CA SER A 107 -6.98 -3.57 -9.53
C SER A 107 -5.87 -3.45 -8.48
N VAL A 108 -6.13 -3.84 -7.23
CA VAL A 108 -5.11 -3.85 -6.18
C VAL A 108 -4.02 -4.87 -6.49
N LEU A 109 -4.41 -6.06 -6.99
CA LEU A 109 -3.45 -7.09 -7.40
C LEU A 109 -2.56 -6.60 -8.55
N GLU A 110 -3.12 -5.96 -9.57
CA GLU A 110 -2.38 -5.36 -10.69
C GLU A 110 -1.48 -4.21 -10.23
N ASN A 111 -1.99 -3.29 -9.42
CA ASN A 111 -1.21 -2.15 -8.90
C ASN A 111 -0.02 -2.59 -8.04
N THR A 112 -0.17 -3.69 -7.29
CA THR A 112 0.91 -4.28 -6.51
C THR A 112 1.98 -4.94 -7.40
N ASN A 113 1.64 -5.30 -8.64
CA ASN A 113 2.44 -6.15 -9.53
C ASN A 113 2.62 -5.55 -10.94
N LEU A 114 2.65 -4.23 -11.10
CA LEU A 114 2.55 -3.55 -12.41
C LEU A 114 3.50 -4.06 -13.51
N ASP A 115 4.74 -4.42 -13.16
CA ASP A 115 5.74 -4.91 -14.12
C ASP A 115 5.71 -6.45 -14.27
N LEU A 116 4.98 -7.16 -13.39
CA LEU A 116 5.03 -8.62 -13.25
C LEU A 116 3.74 -9.32 -13.68
N LEU A 117 2.57 -8.73 -13.42
CA LEU A 117 1.26 -9.33 -13.69
C LEU A 117 0.53 -8.57 -14.79
N VAL A 118 0.06 -9.29 -15.80
CA VAL A 118 -0.77 -8.71 -16.87
C VAL A 118 -2.02 -9.57 -17.03
N CYS A 119 -3.17 -9.08 -16.56
CA CYS A 119 -4.35 -9.90 -16.36
C CYS A 119 -4.95 -10.53 -17.63
N ASN A 120 -4.70 -9.95 -18.80
CA ASN A 120 -5.18 -10.50 -20.07
C ASN A 120 -4.31 -11.65 -20.63
N ILE A 121 -3.14 -11.92 -20.04
CA ILE A 121 -2.21 -12.98 -20.48
C ILE A 121 -1.74 -13.88 -19.33
N VAL A 122 -2.46 -13.94 -18.20
CA VAL A 122 -2.10 -14.73 -17.00
C VAL A 122 -1.77 -16.18 -17.34
N ASN A 123 -2.45 -16.77 -18.32
CA ASN A 123 -2.19 -18.13 -18.78
C ASN A 123 -0.78 -18.35 -19.34
N LYS A 124 -0.09 -17.28 -19.77
CA LYS A 124 1.31 -17.27 -20.21
C LYS A 124 2.30 -16.95 -19.08
N GLN A 125 1.80 -16.62 -17.89
CA GLN A 125 2.60 -16.21 -16.73
C GLN A 125 2.69 -17.30 -15.66
N VAL A 126 2.42 -18.57 -16.00
CA VAL A 126 2.56 -19.70 -15.06
C VAL A 126 4.00 -19.79 -14.55
N GLY A 127 4.15 -19.91 -13.23
CA GLY A 127 5.45 -19.92 -12.55
C GLY A 127 5.98 -18.52 -12.18
N VAL A 128 5.36 -17.45 -12.66
CA VAL A 128 5.70 -16.08 -12.22
C VAL A 128 5.26 -15.90 -10.77
N GLU A 129 6.16 -15.36 -9.95
CA GLU A 129 5.90 -14.96 -8.58
C GLU A 129 5.35 -13.53 -8.56
N ILE A 130 4.23 -13.34 -7.86
CA ILE A 130 3.58 -12.05 -7.67
C ILE A 130 3.41 -11.78 -6.17
N ASP A 131 3.50 -10.50 -5.82
CA ASP A 131 3.40 -10.02 -4.45
C ASP A 131 1.94 -9.78 -4.05
N TYR A 132 1.63 -10.08 -2.79
CA TYR A 132 0.34 -9.77 -2.18
C TYR A 132 0.48 -9.55 -0.68
N ARG A 133 -0.54 -8.96 -0.05
CA ARG A 133 -0.64 -8.85 1.41
C ARG A 133 -1.62 -9.87 1.96
N LYS A 134 -1.12 -10.79 2.80
CA LYS A 134 -1.94 -11.83 3.44
C LYS A 134 -2.97 -11.30 4.44
N ASP A 135 -2.72 -10.14 5.03
CA ASP A 135 -3.68 -9.45 5.89
C ASP A 135 -4.73 -8.63 5.13
N GLY A 136 -4.58 -8.48 3.80
CA GLY A 136 -5.51 -7.76 2.94
C GLY A 136 -5.50 -6.24 3.11
N ASP A 137 -4.63 -5.68 3.96
CA ASP A 137 -4.57 -4.24 4.20
C ASP A 137 -3.52 -3.58 3.30
N TYR A 138 -3.91 -3.08 2.14
CA TYR A 138 -2.95 -2.41 1.23
C TYR A 138 -2.74 -0.92 1.55
N THR A 139 -3.21 -0.44 2.71
CA THR A 139 -3.09 0.96 3.09
C THR A 139 -1.68 1.27 3.63
N PRO A 140 -1.02 2.33 3.15
CA PRO A 140 0.24 2.78 3.74
C PRO A 140 0.07 3.26 5.18
N ILE A 141 1.12 3.06 5.97
CA ILE A 141 1.17 3.54 7.35
C ILE A 141 1.71 4.97 7.35
N PHE A 142 0.86 5.95 7.69
CA PHE A 142 1.21 7.38 7.65
C PHE A 142 1.72 7.96 8.98
N LYS A 143 1.92 7.14 10.02
CA LYS A 143 2.19 7.60 11.41
C LYS A 143 3.39 8.57 11.55
N LYS A 144 4.42 8.42 10.72
CA LYS A 144 5.63 9.26 10.72
C LYS A 144 5.84 9.98 9.38
N SER A 145 4.76 10.19 8.63
CA SER A 145 4.81 10.78 7.31
C SER A 145 4.68 12.30 7.36
N ASN A 146 5.53 13.00 6.60
CA ASN A 146 5.45 14.45 6.43
C ASN A 146 4.51 14.79 5.27
N LEU A 147 3.66 15.81 5.45
CA LEU A 147 2.85 16.34 4.36
C LEU A 147 3.73 17.14 3.39
N VAL A 148 3.59 16.87 2.10
CA VAL A 148 4.20 17.62 1.00
C VAL A 148 3.13 18.02 -0.02
N SER A 149 3.48 18.90 -0.94
CA SER A 149 2.58 19.45 -1.95
C SER A 149 2.91 18.91 -3.35
N ILE A 150 1.87 18.64 -4.15
CA ILE A 150 2.03 18.26 -5.57
C ILE A 150 2.72 19.40 -6.36
N ASP A 151 2.47 20.66 -5.98
CA ASP A 151 2.91 21.84 -6.71
C ASP A 151 4.03 22.63 -5.99
N GLY A 152 4.49 22.14 -4.83
CA GLY A 152 5.55 22.78 -4.04
C GLY A 152 5.15 23.98 -3.18
N ASN A 153 3.86 24.30 -3.12
CA ASN A 153 3.29 25.35 -2.27
C ASN A 153 2.68 24.80 -1.00
#